data_AF-A0A1E9IJR7-F1
#
_entry.id   AF-A0A1E9IJR7-F1
#
_cell.length_a   1.000
_cell.length_b   1.000
_cell.length_c   1.000
_cell.angle_alpha   90.00
_cell.angle_beta   90.00
_cell.angle_gamma   90.00
#
_symmetry.space_group_name_H-M   'P 1'
#
loop_
_entity.id
_entity.type
_entity.pdbx_description
1 polymer ?
#
loop_
_entity_poly.entity_id
_entity_poly.type
_entity_poly.pdbx_seq_one_letter_code
_entity_poly.pdbx_strand_id
1 'polypeptide(L)'
;METKKEVLEELKSNLDGLQAIKLAEKVQGGPIKDDSGIVNKMNKIIEMEKDLNELCNFQIKLSQTIDKMENTNERAVLRLRYILNQTWEEIAEKMGYTLRQIHRIHGNAIKNF
;
A
#
# COMPACT_ATOMS: atom_id res chain seq x y z
N MET A 1 1.23 -3.61 2.84
CA MET A 1 1.09 -2.51 1.87
C MET A 1 2.46 -2.05 1.44
N GLU A 2 3.35 -1.78 2.40
CA GLU A 2 4.81 -1.70 2.19
C GLU A 2 5.30 -2.84 1.30
N THR A 3 4.96 -4.07 1.66
CA THR A 3 5.31 -5.29 0.93
C THR A 3 4.88 -5.31 -0.54
N LYS A 4 3.68 -4.80 -0.90
CA LYS A 4 3.25 -4.74 -2.31
C LYS A 4 3.99 -3.67 -3.11
N LYS A 5 4.32 -2.54 -2.46
CA LYS A 5 5.08 -1.45 -3.06
C LYS A 5 6.54 -1.83 -3.25
N GLU A 6 7.14 -2.49 -2.26
CA GLU A 6 8.50 -3.06 -2.33
C GLU A 6 8.63 -4.06 -3.47
N VAL A 7 7.68 -5.00 -3.59
CA VAL A 7 7.65 -5.98 -4.70
C VAL A 7 7.53 -5.29 -6.05
N LEU A 8 6.72 -4.22 -6.17
CA LEU A 8 6.61 -3.45 -7.41
C LEU A 8 7.94 -2.78 -7.78
N GLU A 9 8.63 -2.16 -6.81
CA GLU A 9 9.93 -1.53 -7.04
C GLU A 9 11.01 -2.54 -7.46
N GLU A 10 11.05 -3.71 -6.82
CA GLU A 10 11.95 -4.79 -7.21
C GLU A 10 11.69 -5.26 -8.65
N LEU A 11 10.41 -5.44 -9.02
CA LEU A 11 10.03 -5.86 -10.38
C LEU A 11 10.40 -4.81 -11.44
N LYS A 12 10.26 -3.52 -11.13
CA LYS A 12 10.70 -2.41 -12.01
C LYS A 12 12.21 -2.42 -12.19
N SER A 13 12.97 -2.48 -11.10
CA SER A 13 14.43 -2.52 -11.15
C SER A 13 14.96 -3.70 -11.97
N ASN A 14 14.35 -4.87 -11.81
CA ASN A 14 14.68 -6.06 -12.60
C ASN A 14 14.37 -5.88 -14.10
N LEU A 15 13.27 -5.21 -14.44
CA LEU A 15 12.92 -4.93 -15.84
C LEU A 15 13.91 -3.97 -16.49
N ASP A 16 14.28 -2.89 -15.79
CA ASP A 16 15.25 -1.89 -16.26
C ASP A 16 16.62 -2.53 -16.50
N GLY A 17 17.06 -3.41 -15.59
CA GLY A 17 18.29 -4.20 -15.75
C GLY A 17 18.27 -5.11 -16.98
N LEU A 18 17.15 -5.79 -17.25
CA LEU A 18 16.99 -6.64 -18.44
C LEU A 18 17.04 -5.82 -19.74
N GLN A 19 16.43 -4.63 -19.76
CA GLN A 19 16.49 -3.73 -20.91
C GLN A 19 17.91 -3.22 -21.16
N ALA A 20 18.64 -2.86 -20.11
CA ALA A 20 20.03 -2.40 -20.20
C ALA A 20 20.95 -3.50 -20.79
N ILE A 21 20.82 -4.75 -20.33
CA ILE A 21 21.57 -5.90 -20.86
C ILE A 21 21.24 -6.10 -22.35
N LYS A 22 19.96 -6.06 -22.74
CA LYS A 22 19.53 -6.22 -24.14
C LYS A 22 20.07 -5.11 -25.04
N LEU A 23 20.18 -3.87 -24.56
CA LEU A 23 20.77 -2.77 -25.32
C LEU A 23 22.28 -2.96 -25.51
N ALA A 24 22.98 -3.46 -24.50
CA ALA A 24 24.41 -3.77 -24.58
C ALA A 24 24.73 -4.95 -25.52
N GLU A 25 23.85 -5.94 -25.63
CA GLU A 25 24.01 -7.09 -26.54
C GLU A 25 23.72 -6.76 -28.02
N LYS A 26 23.05 -5.65 -28.34
CA LYS A 26 22.56 -5.33 -29.69
C LYS A 26 23.65 -4.84 -30.67
N VAL A 27 24.88 -5.32 -30.53
CA VAL A 27 26.05 -4.96 -31.35
C VAL A 27 26.18 -5.79 -32.65
N GLN A 28 25.35 -6.82 -32.90
CA GLN A 28 25.33 -7.49 -34.21
C GLN A 28 23.93 -7.99 -34.59
N GLY A 29 23.48 -7.62 -35.80
CA GLY A 29 22.11 -7.75 -36.31
C GLY A 29 21.65 -9.18 -36.61
N GLY A 30 21.38 -9.97 -35.57
CA GLY A 30 20.65 -11.24 -35.65
C GLY A 30 19.12 -11.08 -35.46
N PRO A 31 18.32 -12.13 -35.69
CA PRO A 31 16.86 -12.06 -35.73
C PRO A 31 16.26 -11.53 -34.41
N ILE A 32 15.20 -10.73 -34.53
CA ILE A 32 14.49 -10.10 -33.40
C ILE A 32 13.92 -11.21 -32.51
N LYS A 33 14.46 -11.34 -31.28
CA LYS A 33 13.95 -12.25 -30.24
C LYS A 33 12.52 -11.83 -29.84
N ASP A 34 11.68 -12.82 -29.54
CA ASP A 34 10.29 -12.63 -29.09
C ASP A 34 10.22 -11.77 -27.81
N ASP A 35 9.63 -10.58 -27.95
CA ASP A 35 9.49 -9.58 -26.88
C ASP A 35 8.24 -9.79 -26.01
N SER A 36 7.44 -10.83 -26.28
CA SER A 36 6.18 -11.14 -25.57
C SER A 36 6.36 -11.24 -24.04
N GLY A 37 7.45 -11.84 -23.58
CA GLY A 37 7.74 -12.00 -22.15
C GLY A 37 8.02 -10.67 -21.43
N ILE A 38 8.61 -9.68 -22.11
CA ILE A 38 8.85 -8.34 -21.57
C ILE A 38 7.53 -7.57 -21.51
N VAL A 39 6.75 -7.63 -22.59
CA VAL A 39 5.43 -6.98 -22.67
C VAL A 39 4.48 -7.49 -21.58
N ASN A 40 4.44 -8.80 -21.34
CA ASN A 40 3.61 -9.38 -20.28
C ASN A 40 4.02 -8.91 -18.87
N LYS A 41 5.33 -8.78 -18.61
CA LYS A 41 5.84 -8.24 -17.35
C LYS A 41 5.47 -6.76 -17.17
N MET A 42 5.58 -5.96 -18.23
CA MET A 42 5.17 -4.55 -18.23
C MET A 42 3.68 -4.39 -17.93
N ASN A 43 2.82 -5.16 -18.59
CA ASN A 43 1.37 -5.11 -18.34
C ASN A 43 1.04 -5.41 -16.88
N LYS A 44 1.71 -6.41 -16.28
CA LYS A 44 1.53 -6.74 -14.86
C LYS A 44 1.99 -5.61 -13.93
N ILE A 45 3.09 -4.93 -14.25
CA ILE A 45 3.56 -3.75 -13.49
C ILE A 45 2.51 -2.63 -13.56
N ILE A 46 1.97 -2.33 -14.75
CA ILE A 46 0.95 -1.30 -14.95
C ILE A 46 -0.31 -1.62 -14.14
N GLU A 47 -0.77 -2.87 -14.15
CA GLU A 47 -1.92 -3.31 -13.35
C GLU A 47 -1.66 -3.13 -11.83
N MET A 48 -0.49 -3.55 -11.35
CA MET A 48 -0.11 -3.40 -9.95
C MET A 48 0.00 -1.91 -9.52
N GLU A 49 0.51 -1.05 -10.40
CA GLU A 49 0.55 0.40 -10.17
C GLU A 49 -0.85 1.00 -10.05
N LYS A 50 -1.77 0.58 -10.93
CA LYS A 50 -3.16 1.01 -10.88
C LYS A 50 -3.81 0.61 -9.56
N ASP A 51 -3.68 -0.65 -9.15
CA ASP A 51 -4.21 -1.15 -7.88
C ASP A 51 -3.65 -0.39 -6.68
N LEU A 52 -2.34 -0.09 -6.68
CA LEU A 52 -1.70 0.69 -5.63
C LEU A 52 -2.21 2.13 -5.58
N ASN A 53 -2.43 2.76 -6.73
CA ASN A 53 -3.01 4.10 -6.80
C ASN A 53 -4.43 4.14 -6.25
N GLU A 54 -5.27 3.15 -6.59
CA GLU A 54 -6.63 3.04 -6.05
C GLU A 54 -6.62 2.85 -4.52
N LEU A 55 -5.74 1.98 -4.01
CA LEU A 55 -5.56 1.78 -2.57
C LEU A 55 -5.07 3.05 -1.86
N CYS A 56 -4.09 3.75 -2.42
CA CYS A 56 -3.57 4.99 -1.86
C CYS A 56 -4.66 6.07 -1.81
N ASN A 57 -5.42 6.23 -2.89
CA ASN A 57 -6.55 7.14 -2.94
C ASN A 57 -7.62 6.79 -1.90
N PHE A 58 -7.91 5.51 -1.71
CA PHE A 58 -8.82 5.06 -0.66
C PHE A 58 -8.30 5.39 0.75
N GLN A 59 -7.02 5.16 1.02
CA GLN A 59 -6.41 5.51 2.30
C GLN A 59 -6.41 7.01 2.58
N ILE A 60 -6.12 7.83 1.57
CA ILE A 60 -6.18 9.30 1.69
C ILE A 60 -7.60 9.73 2.07
N LYS A 61 -8.60 9.22 1.34
CA LYS A 61 -10.01 9.50 1.65
C LYS A 61 -10.39 9.04 3.05
N LEU A 62 -10.00 7.82 3.44
CA LEU A 62 -10.26 7.29 4.78
C LEU A 62 -9.63 8.16 5.87
N SER A 63 -8.36 8.54 5.70
CA SER A 63 -7.67 9.44 6.63
C SER A 63 -8.39 10.78 6.76
N GLN A 64 -8.78 11.39 5.63
CA GLN A 64 -9.51 12.66 5.64
C GLN A 64 -10.88 12.55 6.31
N THR A 65 -11.59 11.43 6.15
CA THR A 65 -12.87 11.19 6.84
C THR A 65 -12.66 11.00 8.34
N ILE A 66 -11.65 10.22 8.75
CA ILE A 66 -11.27 10.07 10.17
C ILE A 66 -10.92 11.43 10.78
N ASP A 67 -10.22 12.29 10.05
CA ASP A 67 -9.80 13.61 10.53
C ASP A 67 -10.97 14.58 10.81
N LYS A 68 -12.15 14.31 10.24
CA LYS A 68 -13.37 15.11 10.47
C LYS A 68 -14.15 14.70 11.72
N MET A 69 -13.85 13.54 12.32
CA MET A 69 -14.54 13.11 13.54
C MET A 69 -14.24 14.07 14.69
N GLU A 70 -15.27 14.51 15.41
CA GLU A 70 -15.10 15.45 16.53
C GLU A 70 -14.39 14.80 17.73
N ASN A 71 -14.82 13.58 18.09
CA ASN A 71 -14.28 12.86 19.24
C ASN A 71 -12.83 12.44 19.00
N THR A 72 -11.92 13.01 19.79
CA THR A 72 -10.46 12.80 19.70
C THR A 72 -10.06 11.34 19.94
N ASN A 73 -10.69 10.66 20.89
CA ASN A 73 -10.39 9.27 21.22
C ASN A 73 -10.87 8.32 20.13
N GLU A 74 -12.07 8.54 19.59
CA GLU A 74 -12.61 7.76 18.47
C GLU A 74 -11.75 7.92 17.22
N ARG A 75 -11.41 9.17 16.87
CA ARG A 75 -10.48 9.50 15.79
C ARG A 75 -9.12 8.81 15.96
N ALA A 76 -8.55 8.88 17.16
CA ALA A 76 -7.27 8.27 17.46
C ALA A 76 -7.33 6.74 17.27
N VAL A 77 -8.34 6.06 17.81
CA VAL A 77 -8.49 4.61 17.65
C VAL A 77 -8.59 4.21 16.18
N LEU A 78 -9.40 4.90 15.38
CA LEU A 78 -9.52 4.57 13.95
C LEU A 78 -8.22 4.84 13.18
N ARG A 79 -7.52 5.95 13.48
CA ARG A 79 -6.26 6.28 12.81
C ARG A 79 -5.17 5.25 13.15
N LEU A 80 -5.02 4.91 14.42
CA LEU A 80 -4.03 3.91 14.84
C LEU A 80 -4.35 2.54 14.24
N ARG A 81 -5.64 2.16 14.20
CA ARG A 81 -6.05 0.84 13.70
C ARG A 81 -5.95 0.71 12.17
N TYR A 82 -6.47 1.67 11.42
CA TYR A 82 -6.71 1.51 9.99
C TYR A 82 -5.73 2.29 9.10
N ILE A 83 -5.06 3.30 9.65
CA ILE A 83 -4.02 4.05 8.92
C ILE A 83 -2.63 3.53 9.31
N LEU A 84 -2.38 3.35 10.62
CA LEU A 84 -1.08 2.92 11.14
C LEU A 84 -0.97 1.41 11.37
N ASN A 85 -2.04 0.64 11.12
CA ASN A 85 -2.09 -0.82 11.25
C ASN A 85 -1.63 -1.36 12.61
N GLN A 86 -1.86 -0.62 13.69
CA GLN A 86 -1.53 -1.08 15.04
C GLN A 86 -2.50 -2.17 15.52
N THR A 87 -1.96 -3.10 16.29
CA THR A 87 -2.72 -4.11 17.04
C THR A 87 -3.55 -3.44 18.15
N TRP A 88 -4.55 -4.15 18.66
CA TRP A 88 -5.39 -3.57 19.73
C TRP A 88 -4.59 -3.35 21.01
N GLU A 89 -3.60 -4.22 21.25
CA GLU A 89 -2.66 -4.20 22.35
C GLU A 89 -1.76 -2.97 22.27
N GLU A 90 -1.13 -2.71 21.12
CA GLU A 90 -0.32 -1.50 20.91
C GLU A 90 -1.15 -0.22 21.06
N ILE A 91 -2.41 -0.23 20.60
CA ILE A 91 -3.31 0.92 20.74
C ILE A 91 -3.66 1.14 22.21
N ALA A 92 -3.99 0.07 22.94
CA ALA A 92 -4.31 0.11 24.36
C ALA A 92 -3.15 0.68 25.17
N GLU A 93 -1.94 0.16 24.94
CA GLU A 93 -0.71 0.65 25.55
C GLU A 93 -0.48 2.13 25.22
N LYS A 94 -0.52 2.49 23.92
CA LYS A 94 -0.24 3.85 23.45
C LYS A 94 -1.25 4.89 23.96
N MET A 95 -2.51 4.52 24.11
CA MET A 95 -3.56 5.41 24.60
C MET A 95 -3.76 5.37 26.12
N GLY A 96 -3.05 4.49 26.84
CA GLY A 96 -3.19 4.34 28.30
C GLY A 96 -4.55 3.76 28.73
N TYR A 97 -5.16 2.92 27.88
CA TYR A 97 -6.45 2.29 28.13
C TYR A 97 -6.33 0.78 28.20
N THR A 98 -7.29 0.13 28.86
CA THR A 98 -7.45 -1.33 28.77
C THR A 98 -7.99 -1.73 27.39
N LEU A 99 -7.71 -2.96 26.94
CA LEU A 99 -8.27 -3.52 25.70
C LEU A 99 -9.81 -3.40 25.64
N ARG A 100 -10.49 -3.61 26.77
CA ARG A 100 -11.96 -3.46 26.86
C ARG A 100 -12.40 -2.03 26.54
N GLN A 101 -11.69 -1.02 27.06
CA GLN A 101 -11.98 0.38 26.77
C GLN A 101 -11.70 0.71 25.31
N ILE A 102 -10.60 0.21 24.73
CA ILE A 102 -10.30 0.40 23.30
C ILE A 102 -11.41 -0.18 22.43
N HIS A 103 -11.84 -1.43 22.66
CA HIS A 103 -12.95 -2.01 21.90
C HIS A 103 -14.27 -1.23 22.05
N ARG A 104 -14.54 -0.68 23.24
CA ARG A 104 -15.72 0.17 23.46
C ARG A 104 -15.61 1.48 22.67
N ILE A 105 -14.46 2.15 22.71
CA ILE A 105 -14.21 3.39 21.96
C ILE A 105 -14.29 3.09 20.46
N HIS A 106 -13.70 1.99 19.99
CA HIS A 106 -13.80 1.54 18.60
C HIS A 106 -15.25 1.30 18.17
N GLY A 107 -16.04 0.60 18.98
CA GLY A 107 -17.45 0.38 18.69
C GLY A 107 -18.27 1.67 18.63
N ASN A 108 -17.96 2.66 19.47
CA ASN A 108 -18.57 3.99 19.39
C ASN A 108 -18.09 4.75 18.15
N ALA A 109 -16.79 4.69 17.85
CA ALA A 109 -16.19 5.31 16.69
C ALA A 109 -16.87 4.84 15.40
N ILE A 110 -17.09 3.53 15.23
CA ILE A 110 -17.80 2.98 14.07
C ILE A 110 -19.24 3.50 13.98
N LYS A 111 -19.94 3.68 15.11
CA LYS A 111 -21.32 4.20 15.11
C LYS A 111 -21.40 5.68 14.76
N ASN A 112 -20.33 6.43 15.05
CA ASN A 112 -20.25 7.87 14.85
C ASN A 112 -19.46 8.26 13.57
N PHE A 113 -18.98 7.26 12.81
CA PHE A 113 -18.22 7.44 11.58
C PHE A 113 -19.14 7.49 10.36
#